data_AF-A0A1I5BNB8-F1
#
_entry.id   AF-A0A1I5BNB8-F1
#
_cell.length_a   1.000
_cell.length_b   1.000
_cell.length_c   1.000
_cell.angle_alpha   90.00
_cell.angle_beta   90.00
_cell.angle_gamma   90.00
#
_symmetry.space_group_name_H-M   'P 1'
#
loop_
_entity.id
_entity.type
_entity.pdbx_description
1 polymer ?
#
loop_
_entity_poly.entity_id
_entity_poly.type
_entity_poly.pdbx_seq_one_letter_code
_entity_poly.pdbx_strand_id
1 'polypeptide(L)'
;MVNKYNGKCVKGNGVKEKLVLATCKKKDAFHWNNYGSAQYANYSAPTISYAACIADNGRNKPPYLRACNGGKGTKSFALASLKNGAKTPIAGNCGYLQAASKTSLKCGRKPANFNKATWIIKYSLK
;
A
#
# COMPACT_ATOMS: atom_id res chain seq x y z
N MET A 1 3.17 1.76 6.61
CA MET A 1 2.36 0.52 6.71
C MET A 1 3.28 -0.69 6.84
N VAL A 2 3.12 -1.52 7.88
CA VAL A 2 3.96 -2.72 8.15
C VAL A 2 3.15 -3.99 7.93
N ASN A 3 3.67 -4.99 7.22
CA ASN A 3 2.97 -6.26 7.06
C ASN A 3 3.07 -7.13 8.33
N LYS A 4 1.94 -7.70 8.79
CA LYS A 4 1.92 -8.54 10.00
C LYS A 4 2.65 -9.87 9.83
N TYR A 5 2.70 -10.44 8.63
CA TYR A 5 3.33 -11.74 8.39
C TYR A 5 4.86 -11.68 8.40
N ASN A 6 5.47 -10.67 7.78
CA ASN A 6 6.93 -10.62 7.61
C ASN A 6 7.61 -9.38 8.22
N GLY A 7 6.86 -8.47 8.84
CA GLY A 7 7.38 -7.26 9.47
C GLY A 7 7.96 -6.22 8.50
N LYS A 8 7.79 -6.40 7.19
CA LYS A 8 8.32 -5.48 6.17
C LYS A 8 7.34 -4.35 5.89
N CYS A 9 7.87 -3.19 5.54
CA CYS A 9 7.09 -2.02 5.20
C CYS A 9 6.79 -1.96 3.70
N VAL A 10 5.61 -1.45 3.35
CA VAL A 10 5.29 -1.07 1.96
C VAL A 10 6.13 0.15 1.60
N LYS A 11 6.92 0.02 0.53
CA LYS A 11 7.78 1.06 -0.02
C LYS A 11 7.23 1.53 -1.36
N GLY A 12 6.99 2.83 -1.48
CA GLY A 12 6.79 3.52 -2.74
C GLY A 12 8.12 3.76 -3.45
N ASN A 13 8.14 3.57 -4.77
CA ASN A 13 9.31 3.78 -5.62
C ASN A 13 9.08 4.89 -6.66
N GLY A 14 8.08 5.74 -6.46
CA GLY A 14 7.70 6.78 -7.41
C GLY A 14 6.54 6.39 -8.34
N VAL A 15 6.05 7.37 -9.09
CA VAL A 15 4.88 7.22 -9.98
C VAL A 15 5.18 6.25 -11.11
N LYS A 16 4.21 5.38 -11.46
CA LYS A 16 4.30 4.26 -12.41
C LYS A 16 5.18 3.09 -11.95
N GLU A 17 5.87 3.21 -10.81
CA GLU A 17 6.71 2.14 -10.28
C GLU A 17 5.93 1.15 -9.42
N LYS A 18 6.41 -0.10 -9.42
CA LYS A 18 5.87 -1.17 -8.57
C LYS A 18 6.11 -0.86 -7.11
N LEU A 19 5.11 -1.17 -6.30
CA LEU A 19 5.27 -1.24 -4.87
C LEU A 19 6.05 -2.48 -4.45
N VAL A 20 6.95 -2.31 -3.49
CA VAL A 20 7.79 -3.38 -2.96
C VAL A 20 7.75 -3.42 -1.45
N LEU A 21 8.20 -4.54 -0.87
CA LEU A 21 8.42 -4.67 0.56
C LEU A 21 9.90 -4.47 0.86
N ALA A 22 10.18 -3.71 1.91
CA ALA A 22 11.55 -3.50 2.38
C ALA A 22 11.58 -3.38 3.90
N THR A 23 12.79 -3.39 4.47
CA THR A 23 12.98 -3.04 5.88
C THR A 23 12.46 -1.62 6.10
N CYS A 24 11.66 -1.45 7.16
CA CYS A 24 11.09 -0.16 7.53
C CYS A 24 12.19 0.85 7.82
N LYS A 25 12.03 2.07 7.29
CA LYS A 25 12.93 3.20 7.52
C LYS A 25 12.09 4.48 7.65
N LYS A 26 12.57 5.44 8.42
CA LYS A 26 12.02 6.81 8.49
C LYS A 26 12.41 7.61 7.23
N LYS A 27 11.80 7.26 6.10
CA LYS A 27 11.98 7.94 4.80
C LYS A 27 10.62 8.06 4.11
N ASP A 28 10.47 9.07 3.26
CA ASP A 28 9.22 9.37 2.54
C ASP A 28 8.68 8.19 1.74
N ALA A 29 9.56 7.34 1.23
CA ALA A 29 9.18 6.12 0.54
C ALA A 29 8.33 5.15 1.38
N PHE A 30 8.37 5.26 2.70
CA PHE A 30 7.60 4.43 3.62
C PHE A 30 6.47 5.18 4.32
N HIS A 31 6.32 6.48 4.04
CA HIS A 31 5.27 7.31 4.60
C HIS A 31 4.05 7.26 3.70
N TRP A 32 2.91 7.01 4.33
CA TRP A 32 1.62 6.84 3.64
C TRP A 32 0.58 7.69 4.35
N ASN A 33 -0.21 8.42 3.60
CA ASN A 33 -1.33 9.22 4.09
C ASN A 33 -2.63 8.80 3.39
N ASN A 34 -3.74 9.05 4.06
CA ASN A 34 -5.02 9.05 3.37
C ASN A 34 -5.04 10.17 2.35
N TYR A 35 -5.62 9.88 1.21
CA TYR A 35 -5.95 10.84 0.18
C TYR A 35 -7.42 10.65 -0.18
N GLY A 36 -8.29 11.54 0.30
CA GLY A 36 -9.73 11.35 0.23
C GLY A 36 -10.22 10.13 1.03
N SER A 37 -11.40 9.60 0.66
CA SER A 37 -12.09 8.52 1.40
C SER A 37 -11.64 7.10 1.05
N ALA A 38 -10.95 6.90 -0.08
CA ALA A 38 -10.64 5.56 -0.61
C ALA A 38 -9.30 5.46 -1.35
N GLN A 39 -8.33 6.31 -1.01
CA GLN A 39 -7.02 6.31 -1.67
C GLN A 39 -5.88 6.52 -0.66
N TYR A 40 -4.71 5.95 -0.99
CA TYR A 40 -3.52 5.99 -0.15
C TYR A 40 -2.36 6.60 -0.89
N ALA A 41 -2.05 7.84 -0.55
CA ALA A 41 -0.92 8.55 -1.10
C ALA A 41 0.39 8.13 -0.42
N ASN A 42 1.47 8.17 -1.19
CA ASN A 42 2.82 7.94 -0.74
C ASN A 42 3.69 9.18 -1.01
N TYR A 43 4.58 9.47 -0.07
CA TYR A 43 5.48 10.63 -0.17
C TYR A 43 6.76 10.35 -0.98
N SER A 44 6.99 9.15 -1.53
CA SER A 44 8.19 8.86 -2.35
C SER A 44 8.27 9.69 -3.63
N ALA A 45 7.14 10.24 -4.08
CA ALA A 45 7.04 11.05 -5.27
C ALA A 45 6.01 12.16 -5.02
N PRO A 46 6.38 13.20 -4.26
CA PRO A 46 5.58 14.40 -4.22
C PRO A 46 5.65 15.01 -5.63
N THR A 47 4.52 15.07 -6.34
CA THR A 47 4.48 15.88 -7.56
C THR A 47 3.90 17.25 -7.21
N ILE A 48 4.31 18.28 -7.95
CA ILE A 48 3.91 19.69 -7.74
C ILE A 48 2.37 19.88 -7.70
N SER A 49 1.60 18.92 -8.23
CA SER A 49 0.13 19.03 -8.30
C SER A 49 -0.63 17.78 -7.82
N TYR A 50 0.02 16.63 -7.57
CA TYR A 50 -0.66 15.38 -7.24
C TYR A 50 0.11 14.49 -6.26
N ALA A 51 -0.59 13.89 -5.31
CA ALA A 51 -0.06 12.79 -4.52
C ALA A 51 -0.09 11.48 -5.35
N ALA A 52 0.84 10.55 -5.06
CA ALA A 52 0.93 9.26 -5.75
C ALA A 52 0.22 8.17 -4.93
N CYS A 53 -0.87 7.61 -5.45
CA CYS A 53 -1.70 6.61 -4.80
C CYS A 53 -1.47 5.17 -5.29
N ILE A 54 -1.77 4.19 -4.43
CA ILE A 54 -1.84 2.78 -4.80
C ILE A 54 -2.86 2.57 -5.92
N ALA A 55 -2.44 1.92 -7.00
CA ALA A 55 -3.26 1.57 -8.14
C ALA A 55 -3.26 0.06 -8.39
N ASP A 56 -4.42 -0.45 -8.81
CA ASP A 56 -4.60 -1.84 -9.20
C ASP A 56 -3.91 -2.08 -10.56
N ASN A 57 -3.32 -3.27 -10.72
CA ASN A 57 -2.76 -3.72 -11.99
C ASN A 57 -3.27 -5.11 -12.40
N GLY A 58 -4.42 -5.51 -11.86
CA GLY A 58 -5.04 -6.81 -12.05
C GLY A 58 -4.72 -7.80 -10.93
N ARG A 59 -5.56 -8.84 -10.85
CA ARG A 59 -5.46 -9.89 -9.84
C ARG A 59 -4.10 -10.63 -9.92
N ASN A 60 -3.57 -10.93 -8.74
CA ASN A 60 -2.26 -11.54 -8.47
C ASN A 60 -1.04 -10.78 -9.02
N LYS A 61 -1.20 -9.55 -9.49
CA LYS A 61 -0.09 -8.71 -9.95
C LYS A 61 0.36 -7.76 -8.83
N PRO A 62 1.63 -7.33 -8.84
CA PRO A 62 2.08 -6.25 -7.97
C PRO A 62 1.28 -4.98 -8.28
N PRO A 63 0.84 -4.22 -7.26
CA PRO A 63 0.29 -2.89 -7.47
C PRO A 63 1.41 -1.87 -7.71
N TYR A 64 1.02 -0.70 -8.22
CA TYR A 64 1.93 0.38 -8.61
C TYR A 64 1.45 1.68 -7.98
N LEU A 65 2.28 2.72 -8.03
CA LEU A 65 1.83 4.07 -7.75
C LEU A 65 1.33 4.76 -9.03
N ARG A 66 0.23 5.50 -8.93
CA ARG A 66 -0.29 6.39 -9.98
C ARG A 66 -0.76 7.69 -9.34
N ALA A 67 -0.96 8.75 -10.13
CA ALA A 67 -1.60 9.95 -9.63
C ALA A 67 -2.98 9.62 -9.04
N CYS A 68 -3.25 10.09 -7.81
CA CYS A 68 -4.48 9.74 -7.09
C CYS A 68 -5.76 10.03 -7.90
N ASN A 69 -5.83 11.18 -8.57
CA ASN A 69 -7.02 11.61 -9.34
C ASN A 69 -6.96 11.28 -10.84
N GLY A 70 -5.87 10.71 -11.35
CA GLY A 70 -5.64 10.54 -12.79
C GLY A 70 -5.63 9.10 -13.30
N GLY A 71 -5.71 8.09 -12.42
CA GLY A 71 -5.55 6.68 -12.80
C GLY A 71 -6.82 5.85 -12.67
N LYS A 72 -7.17 5.06 -13.69
CA LYS A 72 -8.09 3.92 -13.51
C LYS A 72 -7.50 2.99 -12.42
N GLY A 73 -8.30 2.64 -11.41
CA GLY A 73 -7.91 1.69 -10.35
C GLY A 73 -7.26 2.29 -9.08
N THR A 74 -7.10 3.62 -8.97
CA THR A 74 -6.59 4.28 -7.73
C THR A 74 -7.67 4.54 -6.69
N LYS A 75 -8.95 4.46 -7.06
CA LYS A 75 -10.10 4.73 -6.18
C LYS A 75 -10.52 3.54 -5.31
N SER A 76 -9.86 2.40 -5.47
CA SER A 76 -10.37 1.13 -4.96
C SER A 76 -9.71 0.67 -3.67
N PHE A 77 -8.59 1.23 -3.25
CA PHE A 77 -7.88 0.73 -2.07
C PHE A 77 -8.41 1.39 -0.80
N ALA A 78 -9.18 0.63 -0.02
CA ALA A 78 -9.72 1.06 1.28
C ALA A 78 -9.05 0.30 2.45
N LEU A 79 -8.74 1.02 3.53
CA LEU A 79 -8.44 0.43 4.83
C LEU A 79 -9.73 0.27 5.63
N ALA A 80 -9.81 -0.79 6.43
CA ALA A 80 -10.86 -0.92 7.43
C ALA A 80 -10.62 -0.07 8.69
N SER A 81 -9.38 0.38 8.93
CA SER A 81 -9.05 1.28 10.05
C SER A 81 -7.79 2.10 9.81
N LEU A 82 -7.80 3.33 10.32
CA LEU A 82 -6.71 4.31 10.21
C LEU A 82 -6.01 4.57 11.54
N LYS A 83 -6.47 3.96 12.65
CA LYS A 83 -5.87 4.22 13.97
C LYS A 83 -4.40 3.78 13.98
N ASN A 84 -3.55 4.54 14.65
CA ASN A 84 -2.16 4.14 14.86
C ASN A 84 -2.14 2.76 15.55
N GLY A 85 -1.34 1.82 15.05
CA GLY A 85 -1.27 0.45 15.53
C GLY A 85 -2.40 -0.48 15.07
N ALA A 86 -3.39 0.02 14.31
CA ALA A 86 -4.48 -0.82 13.81
C ALA A 86 -3.97 -1.94 12.91
N LYS A 87 -4.47 -3.16 13.15
CA LYS A 87 -4.25 -4.35 12.31
C LYS A 87 -5.44 -4.47 11.37
N THR A 88 -5.25 -4.16 10.10
CA THR A 88 -6.35 -4.01 9.15
C THR A 88 -5.97 -4.59 7.78
N PRO A 89 -6.93 -5.19 7.05
CA PRO A 89 -6.73 -5.45 5.64
C PRO A 89 -6.70 -4.14 4.84
N ILE A 90 -6.11 -4.22 3.65
CA ILE A 90 -6.25 -3.26 2.57
C ILE A 90 -6.86 -4.01 1.40
N ALA A 91 -8.02 -3.56 0.92
CA ALA A 91 -8.73 -4.21 -0.18
C ALA A 91 -9.00 -3.23 -1.30
N GLY A 92 -8.95 -3.70 -2.54
CA GLY A 92 -9.46 -3.03 -3.72
C GLY A 92 -10.02 -4.00 -4.76
N ASN A 93 -10.17 -3.55 -6.00
CA ASN A 93 -10.91 -4.32 -7.03
C ASN A 93 -10.26 -5.69 -7.31
N CYS A 94 -8.93 -5.77 -7.30
CA CYS A 94 -8.15 -7.00 -7.40
C CYS A 94 -8.27 -7.95 -6.19
N GLY A 95 -8.86 -7.50 -5.08
CA GLY A 95 -8.97 -8.20 -3.80
C GLY A 95 -8.10 -7.55 -2.72
N TYR A 96 -7.38 -8.36 -1.94
CA TYR A 96 -6.55 -7.94 -0.82
C TYR A 96 -5.12 -7.65 -1.25
N LEU A 97 -4.59 -6.52 -0.80
CA LEU A 97 -3.16 -6.24 -0.82
C LEU A 97 -2.46 -7.18 0.15
N GLN A 98 -1.50 -7.96 -0.32
CA GLN A 98 -0.86 -9.00 0.46
C GLN A 98 0.63 -9.14 0.17
N ALA A 99 1.41 -9.48 1.19
CA ALA A 99 2.80 -9.89 1.03
C ALA A 99 2.88 -11.22 0.27
N ALA A 100 3.49 -11.19 -0.92
CA ALA A 100 3.76 -12.39 -1.70
C ALA A 100 5.06 -13.06 -1.26
N SER A 101 6.07 -12.25 -0.90
CA SER A 101 7.34 -12.69 -0.34
C SER A 101 7.83 -11.69 0.73
N LYS A 102 9.12 -11.73 1.11
CA LYS A 102 9.75 -10.71 1.96
C LYS A 102 10.00 -9.39 1.21
N THR A 103 9.99 -9.39 -0.13
CA THR A 103 10.34 -8.23 -0.97
C THR A 103 9.25 -7.84 -1.93
N SER A 104 8.28 -8.72 -2.20
CA SER A 104 7.20 -8.47 -3.14
C SER A 104 5.83 -8.50 -2.46
N LEU A 105 4.93 -7.72 -3.05
CA LEU A 105 3.52 -7.67 -2.69
C LEU A 105 2.67 -7.80 -3.94
N LYS A 106 1.44 -8.28 -3.77
CA LYS A 106 0.46 -8.48 -4.83
C LYS A 106 -0.91 -8.08 -4.34
N CYS A 107 -1.84 -7.87 -5.25
CA CYS A 107 -3.25 -7.76 -4.91
C CYS A 107 -4.01 -8.98 -5.43
N GLY A 108 -4.82 -9.65 -4.60
CA GLY A 108 -5.48 -10.89 -5.03
C GLY A 108 -6.53 -11.41 -4.07
N ARG A 109 -7.03 -12.64 -4.29
CA ARG A 109 -7.99 -13.26 -3.37
C ARG A 109 -7.45 -13.33 -1.93
N LYS A 110 -8.37 -13.44 -0.95
CA LYS A 110 -8.05 -13.61 0.47
C LYS A 110 -7.07 -14.79 0.63
N PRO A 111 -5.87 -14.57 1.20
CA PRO A 111 -4.93 -15.66 1.43
C PRO A 111 -5.41 -16.55 2.58
N ALA A 112 -5.05 -17.84 2.54
CA ALA A 112 -5.29 -18.77 3.64
C ALA A 112 -4.66 -18.26 4.96
N ASN A 113 -3.41 -17.78 4.89
CA ASN A 113 -2.81 -17.04 5.99
C ASN A 113 -3.14 -15.55 5.88
N PHE A 114 -4.17 -15.10 6.61
CA PHE A 114 -4.63 -13.71 6.57
C PHE A 114 -3.61 -12.70 7.10
N ASN A 115 -2.59 -13.12 7.86
CA ASN A 115 -1.50 -12.21 8.25
C ASN A 115 -0.74 -11.66 7.04
N LYS A 116 -0.74 -12.36 5.88
CA LYS A 116 -0.16 -11.85 4.63
C LYS A 116 -0.91 -10.62 4.11
N ALA A 117 -2.22 -10.54 4.33
CA ALA A 117 -3.08 -9.43 3.93
C ALA A 117 -3.34 -8.41 5.06
N THR A 118 -2.79 -8.66 6.26
CA THR A 118 -2.99 -7.78 7.42
C THR A 118 -1.84 -6.78 7.53
N TRP A 119 -2.19 -5.50 7.58
CA TRP A 119 -1.25 -4.39 7.68
C TRP A 119 -1.42 -3.67 9.01
N ILE A 120 -0.29 -3.30 9.60
CA ILE A 120 -0.20 -2.50 10.81
C ILE A 120 0.04 -1.04 10.36
N ILE A 121 -0.91 -0.17 10.68
CA ILE A 121 -0.78 1.26 10.44
C ILE A 121 0.18 1.84 11.47
N LYS A 122 1.20 2.57 11.00
CA LYS A 122 2.18 3.26 11.84
C LYS A 122 2.43 4.63 11.24
N TYR A 123 2.23 5.68 12.04
CA TYR A 123 2.52 7.06 11.66
C TYR A 123 3.96 7.48 11.97
N SER A 124 4.62 6.77 12.88
CA SER A 124 6.06 6.88 13.10
C SER A 124 6.72 5.54 12.77
N LEU A 125 7.75 5.58 11.92
CA LEU A 125 8.63 4.45 11.67
C LEU A 125 9.90 4.66 12.48
N LYS A 126 10.36 3.58 13.14
CA LYS A 126 11.69 3.52 13.75
C LYS A 126 12.73 3.34 12.65
#